data_AF-A0A445EI12-F1
#
_entry.id   AF-A0A445EI12-F1
#
_cell.length_a   1.000
_cell.length_b   1.000
_cell.length_c   1.000
_cell.angle_alpha   90.00
_cell.angle_beta   90.00
_cell.angle_gamma   90.00
#
_symmetry.space_group_name_H-M   'P 1'
#
loop_
_entity.id
_entity.type
_entity.pdbx_description
1 polymer ?
#
loop_
_entity_poly.entity_id
_entity_poly.type
_entity_poly.pdbx_seq_one_letter_code
_entity_poly.pdbx_strand_id
1 'polypeptide(L)'
;MRGNLGMIATVIATMAFQNGLNPPGGVVQNGDKGTVSCPTPKLHGQACPGQSVYAAVDTHGYTAFMISNSLSFLFSIATCIMVISGSPIGPGYPTLVLAMYMSLSLLLLAVSYVLGAFLLNPHVQTNYSIIIYVIIFVPITILVSFVCFRFAALIMAVRQSNEEATHDPTSTEEV
;
A
#
# COMPACT_ATOMS: atom_id res chain seq x y z
N MET A 1 -2.44 15.77 -16.86
CA MET A 1 -2.42 14.45 -16.18
C MET A 1 -1.67 14.41 -14.84
N ARG A 2 -0.59 15.19 -14.62
CA ARG A 2 0.16 15.23 -13.34
C ARG A 2 -0.71 15.56 -12.12
N GLY A 3 -1.63 16.51 -12.27
CA GLY A 3 -2.55 16.94 -11.20
C GLY A 3 -3.45 15.81 -10.70
N ASN A 4 -3.96 14.96 -11.59
CA ASN A 4 -4.83 13.85 -11.22
C ASN A 4 -4.07 12.81 -10.38
N LEU A 5 -2.82 12.52 -10.74
CA LEU A 5 -1.97 11.61 -9.97
C LEU A 5 -1.65 12.20 -8.59
N GLY A 6 -1.28 13.47 -8.51
CA GLY A 6 -1.06 14.14 -7.22
C GLY A 6 -2.31 14.13 -6.33
N MET A 7 -3.49 14.38 -6.91
CA MET A 7 -4.77 14.32 -6.19
C MET A 7 -5.06 12.91 -5.66
N ILE A 8 -4.87 11.87 -6.48
CA ILE A 8 -5.08 10.49 -6.05
C ILE A 8 -4.09 10.14 -4.92
N ALA A 9 -2.84 10.62 -4.99
CA ALA A 9 -1.83 10.42 -3.96
C ALA A 9 -2.29 10.98 -2.61
N THR A 10 -2.72 12.23 -2.61
CA THR A 10 -3.15 12.90 -1.38
C THR A 10 -4.40 12.23 -0.79
N VAL A 11 -5.33 11.76 -1.63
CA VAL A 11 -6.48 10.96 -1.18
C VAL A 11 -6.02 9.65 -0.53
N ILE A 12 -5.13 8.87 -1.17
CA ILE A 12 -4.62 7.61 -0.60
C ILE A 12 -3.89 7.87 0.72
N ALA A 13 -3.06 8.90 0.78
CA ALA A 13 -2.34 9.27 2.00
C ALA A 13 -3.30 9.65 3.12
N THR A 14 -4.36 10.39 2.79
CA THR A 14 -5.41 10.79 3.75
C THR A 14 -6.17 9.57 4.27
N MET A 15 -6.55 8.64 3.40
CA MET A 15 -7.26 7.41 3.78
C MET A 15 -6.38 6.50 4.64
N ALA A 16 -5.11 6.33 4.28
CA ALA A 16 -4.17 5.53 5.06
C ALA A 16 -3.89 6.16 6.44
N PHE A 17 -3.79 7.49 6.50
CA PHE A 17 -3.64 8.21 7.78
C PHE A 17 -4.86 8.02 8.68
N GLN A 18 -6.07 8.15 8.13
CA GLN A 18 -7.32 7.93 8.86
C GLN A 18 -7.41 6.49 9.39
N ASN A 19 -7.11 5.49 8.57
CA ASN A 19 -7.12 4.08 8.95
C ASN A 19 -6.04 3.74 9.98
N GLY A 20 -4.91 4.45 9.98
CA GLY A 20 -3.82 4.24 10.94
C GLY A 20 -4.14 4.80 12.32
N LEU A 21 -4.76 5.98 12.38
CA LEU A 21 -5.17 6.60 13.65
C LEU A 21 -6.46 6.01 14.22
N ASN A 22 -7.35 5.56 13.35
CA ASN A 22 -8.60 4.93 13.72
C ASN A 22 -8.67 3.53 13.10
N PRO A 23 -7.99 2.54 13.71
CA PRO A 23 -7.99 1.20 13.18
C PRO A 23 -9.41 0.61 13.19
N PRO A 24 -9.70 -0.34 12.28
CA PRO A 24 -10.98 -1.06 12.27
C PRO A 24 -11.24 -1.71 13.62
N GLY A 25 -12.44 -1.52 14.16
CA GLY A 25 -12.79 -1.90 15.54
C GLY A 25 -12.47 -0.85 16.60
N GLY A 26 -11.82 0.25 16.23
CA GLY A 26 -11.52 1.39 17.09
C GLY A 26 -10.44 1.12 18.14
N VAL A 27 -10.21 2.13 18.97
CA VAL A 27 -9.37 2.05 20.17
C VAL A 27 -10.24 1.96 21.40
N VAL A 28 -9.83 1.16 22.38
CA VAL A 28 -10.52 1.08 23.66
C VAL A 28 -10.38 2.42 24.36
N GLN A 29 -11.52 3.07 24.63
CA GLN A 29 -11.55 4.33 25.36
C GLN A 29 -11.41 4.08 26.87
N ASN A 30 -10.98 5.11 27.58
CA ASN A 30 -10.91 5.06 29.04
C ASN A 30 -12.33 4.95 29.62
N GLY A 31 -12.54 4.09 30.61
CA GLY A 31 -13.84 4.01 31.30
C GLY A 31 -14.11 5.27 32.14
N ASP A 32 -15.40 5.57 32.34
CA ASP A 32 -15.91 6.77 33.04
C ASP A 32 -15.37 6.98 34.47
N LYS A 33 -14.68 5.99 35.05
CA LYS A 33 -14.13 6.06 36.42
C LYS A 33 -12.79 6.80 36.52
N GLY A 34 -12.34 7.48 35.47
CA GLY A 34 -11.17 8.37 35.50
C GLY A 34 -9.82 7.70 35.79
N THR A 35 -9.80 6.38 35.98
CA THR A 35 -8.60 5.62 36.32
C THR A 35 -8.20 4.78 35.11
N VAL A 36 -7.06 5.12 34.49
CA VAL A 36 -6.45 4.30 33.44
C VAL A 36 -5.91 3.05 34.12
N SER A 37 -6.67 1.96 34.15
CA SER A 37 -6.20 0.68 34.66
C SER A 37 -6.38 -0.39 33.60
N CYS A 38 -5.24 -0.92 33.16
CA CYS A 38 -5.23 -2.16 32.38
C CYS A 38 -5.77 -3.28 33.26
N PRO A 39 -6.80 -4.02 32.81
CA PRO A 39 -7.19 -5.25 33.49
C PRO A 39 -5.99 -6.20 33.52
N THR A 40 -5.61 -6.60 34.73
CA THR A 40 -4.60 -7.62 35.00
C THR A 40 -5.32 -8.78 35.68
N PRO A 41 -5.24 -10.02 35.16
CA PRO A 41 -4.44 -10.48 34.02
C PRO A 41 -5.04 -10.09 32.65
N LYS A 42 -4.17 -9.96 31.62
CA LYS A 42 -4.59 -9.78 30.22
C LYS A 42 -5.17 -11.10 29.70
N LEU A 43 -6.50 -11.22 29.70
CA LEU A 43 -7.18 -12.32 29.01
C LEU A 43 -7.19 -12.07 27.50
N HIS A 44 -7.23 -13.15 26.72
CA HIS A 44 -7.36 -13.08 25.25
C HIS A 44 -8.64 -12.31 24.90
N GLY A 45 -8.53 -11.26 24.07
CA GLY A 45 -9.64 -10.36 23.73
C GLY A 45 -9.78 -9.10 24.60
N GLN A 46 -8.93 -8.89 25.62
CA GLN A 46 -9.01 -7.71 26.49
C GLN A 46 -7.92 -6.67 26.17
N ALA A 47 -8.31 -5.57 25.51
CA ALA A 47 -7.44 -4.43 25.21
C ALA A 47 -7.41 -3.41 26.36
N CYS A 48 -6.23 -2.86 26.66
CA CYS A 48 -6.11 -1.72 27.57
C CYS A 48 -6.64 -0.43 26.93
N PRO A 49 -7.02 0.58 27.73
CA PRO A 49 -7.31 1.91 27.21
C PRO A 49 -6.16 2.44 26.34
N GLY A 50 -6.47 2.93 25.14
CA GLY A 50 -5.48 3.36 24.16
C GLY A 50 -4.91 2.26 23.26
N GLN A 51 -5.26 0.98 23.48
CA GLN A 51 -4.94 -0.10 22.55
C GLN A 51 -6.07 -0.31 21.53
N SER A 52 -5.71 -0.73 20.32
CA SER A 52 -6.69 -1.08 19.29
C SER A 52 -7.42 -2.37 19.68
N VAL A 53 -8.73 -2.41 19.46
CA VAL A 53 -9.54 -3.61 19.68
C VAL A 53 -9.07 -4.73 18.74
N TYR A 54 -8.67 -4.37 17.52
CA TYR A 54 -8.11 -5.32 16.55
C TYR A 54 -6.88 -6.06 17.10
N ALA A 55 -5.93 -5.36 17.73
CA ALA A 55 -4.73 -6.01 18.29
C ALA A 55 -5.05 -7.03 19.39
N ALA A 56 -6.17 -6.87 20.11
CA ALA A 56 -6.59 -7.77 21.17
C ALA A 56 -7.35 -9.00 20.66
N VAL A 57 -8.01 -8.92 19.51
CA VAL A 57 -8.75 -10.02 18.87
C VAL A 57 -7.83 -10.86 17.99
N ASP A 58 -7.04 -10.22 17.12
CA ASP A 58 -6.10 -10.89 16.23
C ASP A 58 -4.83 -10.05 16.03
N THR A 59 -3.78 -10.40 16.78
CA THR A 59 -2.49 -9.72 16.74
C THR A 59 -1.77 -9.91 15.40
N HIS A 60 -1.95 -11.06 14.75
CA HIS A 60 -1.30 -11.36 13.47
C HIS A 60 -1.93 -10.56 12.32
N GLY A 61 -3.26 -10.57 12.23
CA GLY A 61 -4.00 -9.73 11.28
C GLY A 61 -3.74 -8.24 11.49
N TYR A 62 -3.71 -7.77 12.75
CA TYR A 62 -3.44 -6.38 13.07
C TYR A 62 -2.06 -5.91 12.59
N THR A 63 -1.03 -6.76 12.76
CA THR A 63 0.32 -6.44 12.33
C THR A 63 0.41 -6.33 10.80
N ALA A 64 -0.20 -7.27 10.07
CA ALA A 64 -0.25 -7.21 8.61
C ALA A 64 -1.04 -5.99 8.09
N PHE A 65 -2.14 -5.64 8.75
CA PHE A 65 -2.92 -4.44 8.47
C PHE A 65 -2.08 -3.16 8.66
N MET A 66 -1.42 -3.02 9.80
CA MET A 66 -0.59 -1.84 10.09
C MET A 66 0.56 -1.70 9.11
N ILE A 67 1.26 -2.79 8.79
CA ILE A 67 2.38 -2.77 7.83
C ILE A 67 1.89 -2.35 6.45
N SER A 68 0.84 -2.99 5.93
CA SER A 68 0.31 -2.66 4.59
C SER A 68 -0.20 -1.20 4.52
N ASN A 69 -0.90 -0.74 5.56
CA ASN A 69 -1.39 0.64 5.65
C ASN A 69 -0.24 1.67 5.70
N SER A 70 0.78 1.42 6.52
CA SER A 70 1.95 2.31 6.62
C SER A 70 2.77 2.33 5.33
N LEU A 71 2.95 1.18 4.66
CA LEU A 71 3.62 1.13 3.37
C LEU A 71 2.83 1.91 2.29
N SER A 72 1.51 1.75 2.25
CA SER A 72 0.65 2.54 1.36
C SER A 72 0.83 4.05 1.58
N PHE A 73 0.83 4.49 2.84
CA PHE A 73 1.05 5.88 3.22
C PHE A 73 2.41 6.41 2.74
N LEU A 74 3.49 5.65 3.01
CA LEU A 74 4.85 6.01 2.59
C LEU A 74 4.99 6.12 1.08
N PHE A 75 4.47 5.15 0.33
CA PHE A 75 4.52 5.20 -1.15
C PHE A 75 3.67 6.34 -1.71
N SER A 76 2.58 6.70 -1.04
CA SER A 76 1.77 7.83 -1.45
C SER A 76 2.49 9.17 -1.23
N ILE A 77 3.14 9.36 -0.07
CA ILE A 77 3.97 10.53 0.20
C ILE A 77 5.14 10.61 -0.78
N ALA A 78 5.82 9.49 -1.03
CA ALA A 78 6.90 9.43 -2.00
C ALA A 78 6.41 9.86 -3.39
N THR A 79 5.21 9.45 -3.78
CA THR A 79 4.60 9.90 -5.03
C THR A 79 4.29 11.40 -5.03
N CYS A 80 3.70 11.94 -3.95
CA CYS A 80 3.46 13.38 -3.82
C CYS A 80 4.75 14.18 -4.03
N ILE A 81 5.83 13.80 -3.32
CA ILE A 81 7.13 14.44 -3.42
C ILE A 81 7.65 14.34 -4.86
N MET A 82 7.59 13.16 -5.48
CA MET A 82 8.06 12.96 -6.85
C MET A 82 7.26 13.77 -7.90
N VAL A 83 5.94 13.93 -7.70
CA VAL A 83 5.09 14.80 -8.53
C VAL A 83 5.51 16.27 -8.38
N ILE A 84 5.72 16.72 -7.14
CA ILE A 84 6.08 18.11 -6.77
C ILE A 84 7.51 18.46 -7.23
N SER A 85 8.46 17.54 -7.11
CA SER A 85 9.87 17.72 -7.52
C SER A 85 10.05 17.93 -9.02
N GLY A 86 8.96 17.96 -9.80
CA GLY A 86 9.03 18.36 -11.20
C GLY A 86 9.78 17.37 -12.08
N SER A 87 9.97 16.11 -11.62
CA SER A 87 10.64 15.06 -12.40
C SER A 87 10.10 15.09 -13.82
N PRO A 88 10.96 15.16 -14.87
CA PRO A 88 10.52 15.34 -16.24
C PRO A 88 9.61 14.17 -16.58
N ILE A 89 8.30 14.42 -16.69
CA ILE A 89 7.34 13.43 -17.19
C ILE A 89 7.46 13.51 -18.70
N GLY A 90 8.60 13.04 -19.19
CA GLY A 90 8.75 12.62 -20.57
C GLY A 90 8.21 11.20 -20.75
N PRO A 91 8.02 10.74 -21.98
CA PRO A 91 7.88 9.31 -22.27
C PRO A 91 9.19 8.62 -21.85
N GLY A 92 9.18 7.86 -20.75
CA GLY A 92 10.38 7.19 -20.25
C GLY A 92 10.29 6.66 -18.81
N TYR A 93 11.45 6.40 -18.22
CA TYR A 93 11.62 5.83 -16.87
C TYR A 93 10.86 6.57 -15.74
N PRO A 94 10.89 7.91 -15.60
CA PRO A 94 10.35 8.58 -14.40
C PRO A 94 8.83 8.49 -14.27
N THR A 95 8.08 8.51 -15.37
CA THR A 95 6.62 8.38 -15.35
C THR A 95 6.19 6.93 -15.13
N LEU A 96 6.99 5.96 -15.55
CA LEU A 96 6.80 4.55 -15.17
C LEU A 96 7.01 4.33 -13.68
N VAL A 97 8.09 4.88 -13.10
CA VAL A 97 8.36 4.80 -11.66
C VAL A 97 7.22 5.44 -10.86
N LEU A 98 6.70 6.57 -11.30
CA LEU A 98 5.55 7.22 -10.66
C LEU A 98 4.28 6.34 -10.69
N ALA A 99 3.99 5.71 -11.84
CA ALA A 99 2.86 4.80 -11.99
C ALA A 99 3.03 3.52 -11.13
N MET A 100 4.27 3.05 -10.93
CA MET A 100 4.59 1.93 -10.06
C MET A 100 4.29 2.25 -8.60
N TYR A 101 4.77 3.39 -8.10
CA TYR A 101 4.48 3.80 -6.72
C TYR A 101 2.98 4.00 -6.48
N MET A 102 2.25 4.53 -7.47
CA MET A 102 0.80 4.70 -7.38
C MET A 102 0.01 3.40 -7.33
N SER A 103 0.32 2.48 -8.23
CA SER A 103 -0.34 1.17 -8.23
C SER A 103 -0.02 0.39 -6.95
N LEU A 104 1.22 0.48 -6.47
CA LEU A 104 1.65 -0.13 -5.22
C LEU A 104 0.89 0.43 -4.00
N SER A 105 0.75 1.75 -3.90
CA SER A 105 0.03 2.38 -2.78
C SER A 105 -1.47 2.03 -2.80
N LEU A 106 -2.11 2.02 -3.98
CA LEU A 106 -3.51 1.59 -4.14
C LEU A 106 -3.74 0.13 -3.72
N LEU A 107 -2.86 -0.78 -4.17
CA LEU A 107 -2.98 -2.20 -3.83
C LEU A 107 -2.78 -2.44 -2.33
N LEU A 108 -1.77 -1.81 -1.72
CA LEU A 108 -1.52 -1.92 -0.28
C LEU A 108 -2.67 -1.34 0.55
N LEU A 109 -3.26 -0.22 0.10
CA LEU A 109 -4.46 0.33 0.74
C LEU A 109 -5.65 -0.62 0.63
N ALA A 110 -5.85 -1.25 -0.53
CA ALA A 110 -6.92 -2.23 -0.73
C ALA A 110 -6.75 -3.46 0.17
N VAL A 111 -5.52 -3.96 0.36
CA VAL A 111 -5.21 -5.03 1.30
C VAL A 111 -5.61 -4.63 2.72
N SER A 112 -5.12 -3.47 3.18
CA SER A 112 -5.47 -2.91 4.49
C SER A 112 -6.99 -2.81 4.69
N TYR A 113 -7.73 -2.34 3.69
CA TYR A 113 -9.19 -2.27 3.72
C TYR A 113 -9.85 -3.65 3.89
N VAL A 114 -9.43 -4.65 3.12
CA VAL A 114 -10.00 -6.00 3.20
C VAL A 114 -9.73 -6.65 4.56
N LEU A 115 -8.51 -6.51 5.11
CA LEU A 115 -8.18 -6.99 6.46
C LEU A 115 -9.07 -6.32 7.51
N GLY A 116 -9.28 -5.00 7.39
CA GLY A 116 -10.13 -4.27 8.32
C GLY A 116 -11.61 -4.64 8.23
N ALA A 117 -12.13 -4.82 7.02
CA ALA A 117 -13.52 -5.21 6.78
C ALA A 117 -13.82 -6.63 7.31
N PHE A 118 -12.84 -7.52 7.29
CA PHE A 118 -13.00 -8.90 7.77
C PHE A 118 -13.31 -8.96 9.28
N LEU A 119 -12.67 -8.11 10.08
CA LEU A 119 -12.93 -8.05 11.53
C LEU A 119 -14.35 -7.59 11.86
N LEU A 120 -14.86 -6.65 11.06
CA LEU A 120 -16.19 -6.10 11.28
C LEU A 120 -17.27 -7.15 11.00
N ASN A 121 -16.92 -8.25 10.32
CA ASN A 121 -17.85 -9.28 9.91
C ASN A 121 -17.52 -10.64 10.56
N PRO A 122 -17.97 -10.90 11.80
CA PRO A 122 -17.63 -12.11 12.55
C PRO A 122 -18.20 -13.41 11.96
N HIS A 123 -19.16 -13.33 11.01
CA HIS A 123 -19.81 -14.52 10.45
C HIS A 123 -18.92 -15.31 9.48
N VAL A 124 -17.81 -14.74 9.01
CA VAL A 124 -16.92 -15.35 8.00
C VAL A 124 -15.77 -16.19 8.63
N GLN A 125 -15.83 -16.41 9.94
CA GLN A 125 -14.74 -16.97 10.76
C GLN A 125 -14.67 -18.51 10.80
N THR A 126 -15.31 -19.22 9.87
CA THR A 126 -15.28 -20.70 9.82
C THR A 126 -14.08 -21.27 9.07
N ASN A 127 -13.38 -20.48 8.24
CA ASN A 127 -12.20 -20.94 7.46
C ASN A 127 -11.03 -19.94 7.53
N TYR A 128 -10.58 -19.61 8.74
CA TYR A 128 -9.53 -18.64 9.05
C TYR A 128 -8.25 -18.79 8.20
N SER A 129 -7.74 -20.01 8.00
CA SER A 129 -6.45 -20.23 7.32
C SER A 129 -6.51 -19.99 5.81
N ILE A 130 -7.60 -20.40 5.15
CA ILE A 130 -7.78 -20.23 3.70
C ILE A 130 -8.00 -18.75 3.39
N ILE A 131 -8.79 -18.07 4.21
CA ILE A 131 -9.13 -16.66 4.02
C ILE A 131 -7.91 -15.76 4.20
N ILE A 132 -7.09 -15.99 5.23
CA ILE A 132 -5.82 -15.27 5.40
C ILE A 132 -4.88 -15.51 4.22
N TYR A 133 -4.78 -16.76 3.74
CA TYR A 133 -3.97 -17.07 2.55
C TYR A 133 -4.45 -16.29 1.32
N VAL A 134 -5.76 -16.28 1.04
CA VAL A 134 -6.31 -15.56 -0.11
C VAL A 134 -6.12 -14.05 0.03
N ILE A 135 -6.36 -13.48 1.22
CA ILE A 135 -6.26 -12.04 1.47
C ILE A 135 -4.82 -11.53 1.44
N ILE A 136 -3.83 -12.36 1.79
CA ILE A 136 -2.43 -11.94 1.78
C ILE A 136 -1.76 -12.32 0.46
N PHE A 137 -1.86 -13.57 0.02
CA PHE A 137 -1.12 -14.05 -1.16
C PHE A 137 -1.70 -13.53 -2.49
N VAL A 138 -3.01 -13.44 -2.67
CA VAL A 138 -3.59 -12.97 -3.94
C VAL A 138 -3.22 -11.52 -4.26
N PRO A 139 -3.33 -10.56 -3.34
CA PRO A 139 -2.90 -9.20 -3.65
C PRO A 139 -1.38 -9.10 -3.76
N ILE A 140 -0.59 -9.91 -3.04
CA ILE A 140 0.86 -9.97 -3.22
C ILE A 140 1.22 -10.52 -4.61
N THR A 141 0.56 -11.57 -5.09
CA THR A 141 0.82 -12.11 -6.44
C THR A 141 0.38 -11.13 -7.53
N ILE A 142 -0.74 -10.42 -7.33
CA ILE A 142 -1.15 -9.32 -8.23
C ILE A 142 -0.12 -8.19 -8.21
N LEU A 143 0.39 -7.82 -7.04
CA LEU A 143 1.41 -6.77 -6.87
C LEU A 143 2.72 -7.16 -7.56
N VAL A 144 3.22 -8.38 -7.33
CA VAL A 144 4.43 -8.90 -7.99
C VAL A 144 4.21 -9.00 -9.50
N SER A 145 3.09 -9.55 -9.96
CA SER A 145 2.78 -9.66 -11.40
C SER A 145 2.70 -8.29 -12.07
N PHE A 146 2.08 -7.31 -11.42
CA PHE A 146 1.94 -5.95 -11.97
C PHE A 146 3.29 -5.24 -12.02
N VAL A 147 4.09 -5.36 -10.96
CA VAL A 147 5.46 -4.82 -10.90
C VAL A 147 6.34 -5.48 -11.96
N CYS A 148 6.31 -6.81 -12.09
CA CYS A 148 7.03 -7.54 -13.12
C CYS A 148 6.61 -7.14 -14.54
N PHE A 149 5.31 -6.98 -14.81
CA PHE A 149 4.82 -6.54 -16.11
C PHE A 149 5.33 -5.15 -16.49
N ARG A 150 5.27 -4.20 -15.56
CA ARG A 150 5.77 -2.83 -15.78
C ARG A 150 7.29 -2.80 -15.93
N PHE A 151 8.01 -3.61 -15.17
CA PHE A 151 9.46 -3.76 -15.29
C PHE A 151 9.86 -4.40 -16.63
N ALA A 152 9.14 -5.42 -17.10
CA ALA A 152 9.34 -6.03 -18.40
C ALA A 152 9.06 -5.04 -19.55
N ALA A 153 7.99 -4.24 -19.45
CA ALA A 153 7.69 -3.18 -20.41
C ALA A 153 8.82 -2.14 -20.49
N LEU A 154 9.46 -1.81 -19.35
CA LEU A 154 10.64 -0.94 -19.32
C LEU A 154 11.82 -1.57 -20.06
N ILE A 155 12.13 -2.84 -19.78
CA ILE A 155 13.24 -3.56 -20.45
C ILE A 155 13.01 -3.58 -21.97
N MET A 156 11.78 -3.82 -22.41
CA MET A 156 11.43 -3.83 -23.83
C MET A 156 11.59 -2.43 -24.45
N ALA A 157 11.17 -1.36 -23.77
CA ALA A 157 11.35 0.00 -24.25
C ALA A 157 12.83 0.43 -24.35
N VAL A 158 13.66 0.03 -23.37
CA VAL A 158 15.11 0.27 -23.39
C VAL A 158 15.80 -0.56 -24.48
N ARG A 159 15.32 -1.78 -24.73
CA ARG A 159 15.81 -2.60 -25.85
C ARG A 159 15.52 -1.94 -27.19
N GLN A 160 14.31 -1.44 -27.39
CA GLN A 160 13.93 -0.76 -28.64
C GLN A 160 14.79 0.47 -28.92
N SER A 161 15.07 1.30 -27.91
CA SER A 161 15.96 2.45 -28.10
C SER A 161 17.40 2.06 -28.46
N ASN A 162 17.87 0.90 -27.97
CA ASN A 162 19.21 0.40 -28.29
C ASN A 162 19.28 -0.23 -29.70
N GLU A 163 18.21 -0.87 -30.14
CA GLU A 163 18.10 -1.43 -31.50
C GLU A 163 18.03 -0.31 -32.56
N GLU A 164 17.28 0.76 -32.31
CA GLU A 164 17.24 1.95 -33.17
C GLU A 164 18.61 2.64 -33.30
N ALA A 165 19.39 2.71 -32.20
CA ALA A 165 20.74 3.27 -32.21
C ALA A 165 21.79 2.41 -32.94
N THR A 166 21.53 1.11 -33.11
CA THR A 166 22.44 0.19 -33.81
C THR A 166 22.18 0.17 -35.32
N HIS A 167 20.99 0.59 -35.77
CA HIS A 167 20.56 0.49 -37.16
C HIS A 167 20.71 1.80 -37.98
N ASP A 168 21.30 2.86 -37.40
CA ASP A 168 21.69 4.09 -38.11
C ASP A 168 23.21 4.10 -38.40
N PRO A 169 23.69 3.50 -39.51
CA PRO A 169 25.08 3.55 -39.93
C PRO A 169 25.44 4.82 -40.73
N THR A 170 24.55 5.81 -40.85
CA THR A 170 24.71 6.93 -41.81
C THR A 170 25.04 8.27 -41.12
N SER A 171 26.21 8.36 -40.50
CA SER A 171 26.81 9.68 -40.18
C SER A 171 28.35 9.71 -40.18
N THR A 172 29.02 8.66 -40.71
CA THR A 172 30.50 8.62 -40.79
C THR A 172 31.07 8.83 -42.20
N GLU A 173 30.26 9.17 -43.21
CA GLU A 173 30.72 9.55 -44.55
C GLU A 173 30.17 10.93 -44.95
N GLU A 174 30.72 12.01 -44.37
CA GLU A 174 30.84 13.31 -45.05
C GLU A 174 32.08 14.04 -44.50
N VAL A 175 33.25 13.73 -45.08
CA VAL A 175 34.44 14.59 -45.12
C VAL A 175 35.01 14.54 -46.53
#